data_AF-A0A2V9XMI6-F1
#
_entry.id   AF-A0A2V9XMI6-F1
#
_cell.length_a   1.000
_cell.length_b   1.000
_cell.length_c   1.000
_cell.angle_alpha   90.00
_cell.angle_beta   90.00
_cell.angle_gamma   90.00
#
_symmetry.space_group_name_H-M   'P 1'
#
loop_
_entity.id
_entity.type
_entity.pdbx_description
1 polymer ?
#
loop_
_entity_poly.entity_id
_entity_poly.type
_entity_poly.pdbx_seq_one_letter_code
_entity_poly.pdbx_strand_id
1 'polypeptide(L)' 'MLLRLKARKPDVPVVLLSADDSVPQSKLKTVDAFVSKSEPITTFLEIVDHLLSLRFLFQPLGDLETGGVEGRHK' A
#
# COMPACT_ATOMS: atom_id res chain seq x y z
N MET A 1 10.50 12.53 5.02
CA MET A 1 9.99 12.16 3.68
C MET A 1 8.69 11.38 3.78
N LEU A 2 8.66 10.26 4.51
CA LEU A 2 7.47 9.41 4.68
C LEU A 2 6.22 10.15 5.20
N LEU A 3 6.36 11.02 6.21
CA LEU A 3 5.27 11.87 6.71
C LEU A 3 4.67 12.78 5.62
N ARG A 4 5.50 13.30 4.71
CA ARG A 4 5.03 14.15 3.59
C ARG A 4 4.29 13.32 2.54
N LEU A 5 4.69 12.07 2.33
CA LEU A 5 3.99 11.13 1.43
C LEU A 5 2.60 10.81 2.00
N LYS A 6 2.53 10.35 3.26
CA LYS A 6 1.27 10.02 3.92
C LYS A 6 0.32 11.22 4.03
N ALA A 7 0.85 12.45 4.24
CA ALA A 7 0.03 13.66 4.22
C ALA A 7 -0.62 13.97 2.85
N ARG A 8 -0.02 13.52 1.75
CA ARG A 8 -0.52 13.75 0.38
C ARG A 8 -1.29 12.57 -0.19
N LYS A 9 -0.96 11.35 0.25
CA LYS A 9 -1.49 10.08 -0.23
C LYS A 9 -1.64 9.13 0.97
N PRO A 10 -2.63 9.36 1.83
CA PRO A 10 -2.82 8.55 3.04
C PRO A 10 -3.11 7.08 2.72
N ASP A 11 -3.80 6.83 1.60
CA ASP A 11 -4.26 5.50 1.18
C ASP A 11 -3.19 4.66 0.47
N VAL A 12 -1.98 5.20 0.28
CA VAL A 12 -0.87 4.43 -0.30
C VAL A 12 -0.17 3.65 0.81
N PRO A 13 -0.18 2.31 0.77
CA PRO A 13 0.55 1.49 1.71
C PRO A 13 2.06 1.63 1.48
N VAL A 14 2.82 1.59 2.57
CA VAL A 14 4.27 1.73 2.60
C VAL A 14 4.88 0.57 3.39
N VAL A 15 5.78 -0.16 2.73
CA VAL A 15 6.59 -1.21 3.33
C VAL A 15 8.01 -0.71 3.58
N LEU A 16 8.55 -0.96 4.77
CA LEU A 16 9.96 -0.75 5.07
C LEU A 16 10.74 -2.06 4.92
N LEU A 17 11.73 -2.06 4.03
CA LEU A 17 12.72 -3.13 3.90
C LEU A 17 14.04 -2.71 4.56
N SER A 18 14.50 -3.45 5.57
CA SER A 18 15.76 -3.17 6.27
C SER A 18 16.67 -4.39 6.33
N ALA A 19 17.99 -4.19 6.33
CA ALA A 19 18.93 -5.26 6.67
C ALA A 19 19.00 -5.51 8.18
N ASP A 20 18.56 -4.53 8.99
CA ASP A 20 18.56 -4.62 10.44
C ASP A 20 17.32 -5.36 10.92
N ASP A 21 17.51 -6.36 11.78
CA ASP A 21 16.39 -7.11 12.39
C ASP A 21 15.63 -6.27 13.44
N SER A 22 16.16 -5.11 13.82
CA SER A 22 15.51 -4.18 14.73
C SER A 22 15.46 -2.78 14.13
N VAL A 23 14.25 -2.23 13.99
CA VAL A 23 14.01 -0.86 13.58
C VAL A 23 13.39 -0.09 14.75
N PRO A 24 13.77 1.17 15.01
CA PRO A 24 13.16 1.98 16.05
C PRO A 24 11.63 2.04 15.92
N GLN A 25 10.92 1.87 17.03
CA GLN A 25 9.45 1.87 17.06
C GLN A 25 8.84 3.14 16.43
N SER A 26 9.52 4.29 16.53
CA SER A 26 9.09 5.53 15.90
C SER A 26 8.96 5.44 14.38
N LYS A 27 9.82 4.66 13.71
CA LYS A 27 9.72 4.42 12.26
C LYS A 27 8.61 3.42 11.94
N LEU A 28 8.43 2.39 12.77
CA LEU A 28 7.36 1.39 12.60
C LEU A 28 5.97 2.02 12.68
N LYS A 29 5.78 3.06 13.51
CA LYS A 29 4.51 3.80 13.60
C LYS A 29 4.10 4.54 12.32
N THR A 30 4.99 4.65 11.33
CA THR A 30 4.76 5.47 10.13
C THR A 30 4.61 4.63 8.85
N VAL A 31 4.84 3.32 8.94
CA VAL A 31 4.76 2.37 7.81
C VAL A 31 3.67 1.35 8.08
N ASP A 32 3.14 0.74 7.03
CA ASP A 32 2.06 -0.24 7.12
C ASP A 32 2.62 -1.66 7.34
N ALA A 33 3.86 -1.91 6.91
CA ALA A 33 4.58 -3.15 7.21
C ALA A 33 6.11 -2.95 7.27
N PHE A 34 6.78 -3.91 7.91
CA PHE A 34 8.23 -4.03 7.99
C PHE A 34 8.67 -5.43 7.56
N VAL A 35 9.75 -5.50 6.77
CA VAL A 35 10.35 -6.76 6.30
C VAL A 35 11.87 -6.69 6.46
N SER A 36 12.45 -7.67 7.13
CA SER A 36 13.91 -7.81 7.14
C SER A 36 14.39 -8.36 5.80
N LYS A 37 15.53 -7.89 5.29
CA LYS A 37 16.13 -8.38 4.03
C LYS A 37 16.68 -9.80 4.15
N SER A 38 16.79 -10.31 5.39
CA SER A 38 17.10 -11.71 5.66
C SER A 38 15.89 -12.63 5.47
N GLU A 39 14.67 -12.08 5.43
CA GLU A 39 13.46 -12.86 5.18
C GLU A 39 13.45 -13.44 3.76
N PRO A 40 12.84 -14.62 3.57
CA PRO A 40 12.56 -15.15 2.25
C PRO A 40 11.75 -14.18 1.39
N ILE A 41 11.98 -14.21 0.07
CA ILE A 41 11.22 -13.39 -0.88
C ILE A 41 9.71 -13.66 -0.81
N THR A 42 9.29 -14.87 -0.41
CA THR A 42 7.88 -15.24 -0.22
C THR A 42 7.21 -14.39 0.85
N THR A 43 7.89 -14.14 1.98
CA THR A 43 7.40 -13.27 3.05
C THR A 43 7.10 -11.86 2.53
N PHE A 44 8.00 -11.31 1.70
CA PHE A 44 7.78 -9.99 1.09
C PHE A 44 6.57 -9.99 0.15
N LEU A 45 6.44 -11.02 -0.70
CA LEU A 45 5.33 -11.13 -1.66
C LEU A 45 3.98 -11.24 -0.96
N GLU A 46 3.88 -12.03 0.11
CA GLU A 46 2.66 -12.18 0.92
C GLU A 46 2.24 -10.84 1.55
N ILE A 47 3.21 -10.07 2.08
CA ILE A 47 2.95 -8.75 2.65
C ILE A 47 2.48 -7.76 1.59
N VAL A 48 3.10 -7.76 0.41
CA VAL A 48 2.68 -6.90 -0.70
C VAL A 48 1.27 -7.24 -1.14
N ASP A 49 0.95 -8.52 -1.31
CA ASP A 49 -0.39 -8.98 -1.70
C ASP A 49 -1.46 -8.58 -0.68
N HIS A 50 -1.16 -8.74 0.61
CA HIS A 50 -2.04 -8.32 1.69
C HIS A 50 -2.31 -6.80 1.66
N LEU A 51 -1.26 -5.98 1.52
CA LEU A 51 -1.40 -4.52 1.51
C LEU A 51 -2.12 -4.01 0.26
N LEU A 52 -1.93 -4.64 -0.89
CA LEU A 52 -2.67 -4.32 -2.11
C LEU A 52 -4.16 -4.66 -1.92
N SER A 53 -4.47 -5.84 -1.38
CA SER A 53 -5.83 -6.26 -1.07
C SER A 53 -6.55 -5.26 -0.15
N LEU A 54 -5.88 -4.82 0.92
CA LEU A 54 -6.43 -3.79 1.81
C LEU A 54 -6.70 -2.47 1.08
N ARG A 55 -5.76 -2.02 0.24
CA ARG A 55 -5.95 -0.78 -0.52
C ARG A 55 -7.18 -0.87 -1.42
N PHE A 56 -7.37 -1.98 -2.13
CA PHE A 56 -8.54 -2.17 -3.00
C PHE A 56 -9.86 -2.16 -2.23
N LEU A 57 -9.90 -2.76 -1.03
CA LEU A 57 -11.11 -2.81 -0.19
C LEU A 57 -11.57 -1.43 0.31
N PHE A 58 -10.62 -0.49 0.48
CA PHE A 58 -10.90 0.84 1.02
C PHE A 58 -10.79 1.96 -0.03
N GLN A 59 -10.65 1.63 -1.32
CA GLN A 59 -10.74 2.64 -2.38
C GLN A 59 -12.16 3.21 -2.44
N PRO A 60 -12.33 4.55 -2.49
CA PRO A 60 -13.64 5.15 -2.70
C PRO A 60 -14.27 4.63 -4.00
N LEU A 61 -15.54 4.22 -3.96
CA LEU A 61 -16.25 3.66 -5.13
C LEU A 61 -16.29 4.60 -6.36
N GLY A 62 -15.93 5.88 -6.20
CA GLY A 62 -15.98 6.90 -7.26
C GLY A 62 -15.02 6.72 -8.43
N ASP A 63 -13.99 5.87 -8.30
CA ASP A 63 -13.05 5.55 -9.39
C ASP A 63 -13.48 4.32 -10.22
N LEU A 64 -14.59 3.66 -9.88
CA LEU A 64 -15.02 2.42 -10.55
C LEU A 64 -15.92 2.65 -11.78
N GLU A 65 -16.40 3.87 -12.03
CA GLU A 65 -17.38 4.13 -13.11
C GLU A 65 -16.84 5.04 -14.22
N THR A 66 -16.50 4.46 -15.38
CA THR A 66 -16.94 4.92 -16.73
C THR A 66 -16.51 3.97 -17.87
N GLY A 67 -16.44 2.67 -17.60
CA GLY A 67 -16.27 1.63 -18.63
C GLY A 67 -17.59 1.15 -19.22
N GLY A 68 -18.31 2.01 -19.96
CA GLY A 68 -19.41 1.59 -20.83
C GLY A 68 -20.79 2.08 -20.40
N VAL A 69 -21.30 3.09 -21.10
CA VAL A 69 -22.49 3.02 -21.98
C VAL A 69 -22.43 4.27 -22.85
N GLU A 70 -21.95 4.16 -24.10
CA GLU A 70 -22.28 5.15 -25.12
C GLU A 70 -22.99 4.46 -26.27
N GLY A 71 -24.26 4.15 -26.00
CA GLY A 71 -25.28 4.11 -27.03
C GLY A 71 -26.34 5.13 -26.66
N ARG A 72 -26.51 6.17 -27.49
CA ARG A 72 -27.78 6.49 -28.18
C ARG A 72 -27.72 7.84 -28.89
N HIS A 73 -28.03 7.77 -30.18
CA HIS A 73 -28.85 8.71 -30.96
C HIS A 73 -28.50 10.21 -30.94
N LYS A 74 -28.01 10.67 -32.10
CA LYS A 74 -28.85 11.48 -32.98
C LYS A 74 -28.47 11.27 -34.45
#